data_AF-A0A838TJF6-F1
#
_entry.id   AF-A0A838TJF6-F1
#
_cell.length_a   1.000
_cell.length_b   1.000
_cell.length_c   1.000
_cell.angle_alpha   90.00
_cell.angle_beta   90.00
_cell.angle_gamma   90.00
#
_symmetry.space_group_name_H-M   'P 1'
#
loop_
_entity.id
_entity.type
_entity.pdbx_description
1 polymer ?
#
loop_
_entity_poly.entity_id
_entity_poly.type
_entity_poly.pdbx_seq_one_letter_code
_entity_poly.pdbx_strand_id
1 'polypeptide(L)'
;MCFKNLPIEIDESGRMTLRGGVSGGFGLGGQPLTAGPKPLSEAQIKTLLAKNGYIKDVDFDPVTRVAGALAFHAVADLKERKVLTGNSMATLFRGYEVIMLGRDPRDAIFITSRACGVCGGVHSVASCLALEMAMGLVPPPLGVIARNMLLSMEFEYDHPLHLFLLAGPDYSRMIVEQTNPEIWDQAKTYRAPGRDWHGYDTIGAIMEDLNPLTGKLYVEALNMTRVAREAYV
;
A
#
# COMPACT_ATOMS: atom_id res chain seq x y z
N MET A 1 20.95 4.59 3.35
CA MET A 1 21.03 3.29 4.05
C MET A 1 22.47 2.80 4.02
N CYS A 2 23.06 2.43 5.17
CA CYS A 2 24.41 1.88 5.21
C CYS A 2 24.37 0.39 4.81
N PHE A 3 24.94 0.06 3.64
CA PHE A 3 25.04 -1.31 3.13
C PHE A 3 25.87 -2.27 4.01
N LYS A 4 26.54 -1.76 5.06
CA LYS A 4 27.34 -2.55 6.01
C LYS A 4 26.55 -3.64 6.76
N ASN A 5 25.23 -3.48 6.86
CA ASN A 5 24.35 -4.42 7.58
C ASN A 5 23.61 -5.38 6.64
N LEU A 6 23.82 -5.30 5.32
CA LEU A 6 23.22 -6.27 4.41
C LEU A 6 24.01 -7.59 4.48
N PRO A 7 23.33 -8.75 4.44
CA PRO A 7 23.97 -10.07 4.49
C PRO A 7 24.58 -10.44 3.14
N ILE A 8 25.34 -9.53 2.54
CA ILE A 8 26.00 -9.71 1.25
C ILE A 8 27.53 -9.69 1.41
N GLU A 9 28.20 -10.45 0.58
CA GLU A 9 29.64 -10.43 0.35
C GLU A 9 29.89 -10.02 -1.11
N ILE A 10 31.02 -9.36 -1.36
CA ILE A 10 31.39 -8.84 -2.68
C ILE A 10 32.73 -9.48 -3.01
N ASP A 11 32.79 -10.24 -4.10
CA ASP A 11 34.04 -10.86 -4.54
C ASP A 11 34.97 -9.86 -5.25
N GLU A 12 36.17 -10.30 -5.59
CA GLU A 12 37.20 -9.48 -6.25
C GLU A 12 36.78 -8.97 -7.64
N SER A 13 35.74 -9.57 -8.24
CA SER A 13 35.14 -9.15 -9.51
C SER A 13 33.98 -8.16 -9.33
N GLY A 14 33.65 -7.79 -8.09
CA GLY A 14 32.51 -6.93 -7.76
C GLY A 14 31.17 -7.66 -7.75
N ARG A 15 31.15 -8.99 -7.88
CA ARG A 15 29.93 -9.78 -7.85
C ARG A 15 29.45 -9.93 -6.42
N MET A 16 28.17 -9.61 -6.20
CA MET A 16 27.56 -9.68 -4.88
C MET A 16 26.85 -11.03 -4.69
N THR A 17 27.19 -11.74 -3.61
CA THR A 17 26.53 -12.97 -3.18
C THR A 17 26.00 -12.79 -1.76
N LEU A 18 25.01 -13.60 -1.37
CA LEU A 18 24.59 -13.65 0.04
C LEU A 18 25.68 -14.35 0.85
N ARG A 19 25.98 -13.84 2.05
CA ARG A 19 26.90 -14.51 2.99
C ARG A 19 26.38 -15.91 3.29
N GLY A 20 27.28 -16.89 3.31
CA GLY A 20 26.96 -18.28 3.60
C GLY A 20 26.07 -18.44 4.85
N GLY A 21 24.97 -19.19 4.71
CA GLY A 21 23.99 -19.42 5.78
C GLY A 21 22.79 -18.47 5.80
N VAL A 22 22.78 -17.42 4.99
CA VAL A 22 21.60 -16.57 4.79
C VAL A 22 20.80 -17.11 3.62
N SER A 23 19.66 -17.74 3.89
CA SER A 23 18.69 -18.05 2.85
C SER A 23 18.29 -16.73 2.18
N GLY A 24 18.30 -16.68 0.86
CA GLY A 24 17.79 -15.50 0.16
C GLY A 24 16.41 -15.19 0.69
N GLY A 25 16.19 -13.95 1.16
CA GLY A 25 14.85 -13.50 1.59
C GLY A 25 13.79 -13.64 0.48
N PHE A 26 14.25 -13.87 -0.75
CA PHE A 26 13.47 -14.15 -1.96
C PHE A 26 13.76 -15.52 -2.58
N GLY A 27 14.42 -16.42 -1.86
CA GLY A 27 14.63 -17.79 -2.32
C GLY A 27 13.29 -18.48 -2.46
N LEU A 28 12.94 -18.89 -3.68
CA LEU A 28 11.77 -19.72 -4.02
C LEU A 28 11.82 -21.14 -3.38
N GLY A 29 12.62 -21.34 -2.33
CA GLY A 29 12.79 -22.61 -1.60
C GLY A 29 12.12 -22.64 -0.22
N GLY A 30 11.52 -21.53 0.24
CA GLY A 30 10.61 -21.59 1.38
C GLY A 30 9.31 -22.28 0.95
N GLN A 31 8.74 -23.14 1.81
CA GLN A 31 7.32 -23.45 1.67
C GLN A 31 6.58 -22.12 1.54
N PRO A 32 5.66 -21.96 0.58
CA PRO A 32 4.88 -20.73 0.51
C PRO A 32 4.28 -20.47 1.89
N LEU A 33 4.16 -19.20 2.28
CA LEU A 33 3.44 -18.76 3.49
C LEU A 33 1.93 -19.07 3.35
N THR A 34 1.56 -20.29 2.96
CA THR A 34 0.23 -20.86 2.90
C THR A 34 -0.04 -21.62 4.19
N ALA A 35 0.31 -21.02 5.34
CA ALA A 35 -0.17 -21.50 6.65
C ALA A 35 -1.65 -21.08 6.90
N GLY A 36 -2.31 -20.50 5.89
CA GLY A 36 -3.75 -20.32 5.87
C GLY A 36 -4.48 -21.61 5.46
N PRO A 37 -5.78 -21.74 5.78
CA PRO A 37 -6.59 -22.84 5.27
C PRO A 37 -6.47 -22.90 3.74
N LYS A 38 -6.32 -24.11 3.19
CA LYS A 38 -6.30 -24.29 1.73
C LYS A 38 -7.58 -23.69 1.15
N PRO A 39 -7.49 -22.83 0.12
CA PRO A 39 -8.67 -22.29 -0.53
C PRO A 39 -9.53 -23.44 -1.04
N LEU A 40 -10.85 -23.29 -0.91
CA LEU A 40 -11.80 -24.27 -1.41
C LEU A 40 -11.65 -24.42 -2.92
N SER A 41 -11.74 -25.66 -3.43
CA SER A 41 -11.78 -25.89 -4.88
C SER A 41 -13.06 -25.34 -5.50
N GLU A 42 -13.03 -25.01 -6.79
CA GLU A 42 -14.22 -24.54 -7.53
C GLU A 42 -15.42 -25.50 -7.40
N ALA A 43 -15.18 -26.81 -7.39
CA ALA A 43 -16.22 -27.81 -7.20
C ALA A 43 -16.85 -27.73 -5.79
N GLN A 44 -16.05 -27.44 -4.76
CA GLN A 44 -16.54 -27.22 -3.40
C GLN A 44 -17.32 -25.90 -3.30
N ILE A 45 -16.83 -24.82 -3.91
CA ILE A 45 -17.53 -23.53 -3.98
C ILE A 45 -18.88 -23.70 -4.67
N LYS A 46 -18.92 -24.34 -5.85
CA LYS A 46 -20.16 -24.59 -6.60
C LYS A 46 -21.16 -25.44 -5.81
N THR A 47 -20.67 -26.45 -5.08
CA THR A 47 -21.50 -27.27 -4.19
C THR A 47 -22.07 -26.45 -3.03
N LEU A 48 -21.28 -25.55 -2.46
CA LEU A 48 -21.70 -24.67 -1.36
C LEU A 48 -22.74 -23.64 -1.83
N LEU A 49 -22.50 -22.99 -2.98
CA LEU A 49 -23.44 -22.07 -3.62
C LEU A 49 -24.78 -22.75 -3.97
N ALA A 50 -24.74 -24.03 -4.36
CA ALA A 50 -25.95 -24.80 -4.67
C ALA A 50 -26.71 -25.29 -3.41
N LYS A 51 -26.05 -25.38 -2.25
CA LYS A 51 -26.62 -25.99 -1.04
C LYS A 51 -27.42 -25.02 -0.16
N ASN A 52 -27.19 -23.71 -0.20
CA ASN A 52 -28.02 -22.72 0.51
C ASN A 52 -27.89 -21.30 -0.07
N GLY A 53 -28.82 -20.39 0.28
CA GLY A 53 -28.79 -18.97 -0.11
C GLY A 53 -27.97 -18.03 0.79
N TYR A 54 -27.32 -18.54 1.84
CA TYR A 54 -26.46 -17.83 2.80
C TYR A 54 -24.99 -17.78 2.40
N ILE A 55 -24.54 -18.68 1.52
CA ILE A 55 -23.24 -18.56 0.86
C ILE A 55 -23.38 -17.55 -0.29
N LYS A 56 -22.56 -16.50 -0.28
CA LYS A 56 -22.54 -15.46 -1.32
C LYS A 56 -21.20 -15.43 -2.02
N ASP A 57 -21.29 -15.33 -3.34
CA ASP A 57 -20.17 -14.95 -4.19
C ASP A 57 -20.18 -13.42 -4.31
N VAL A 58 -19.06 -12.77 -4.01
CA VAL A 58 -18.94 -11.31 -3.91
C VAL A 58 -17.71 -10.87 -4.68
N ASP A 59 -17.96 -10.02 -5.68
CA ASP A 59 -16.95 -9.45 -6.55
C ASP A 59 -16.83 -7.94 -6.37
N PHE A 60 -15.59 -7.50 -6.17
CA PHE A 60 -15.21 -6.08 -6.18
C PHE A 60 -14.21 -5.86 -7.32
N ASP A 61 -14.73 -5.56 -8.51
CA ASP A 61 -13.94 -5.21 -9.69
C ASP A 61 -14.56 -3.99 -10.41
N PRO A 62 -13.93 -2.80 -10.37
CA PRO A 62 -12.66 -2.51 -9.70
C PRO A 62 -12.84 -2.27 -8.19
N VAL A 63 -11.80 -2.60 -7.42
CA VAL A 63 -11.61 -2.00 -6.09
C VAL A 63 -11.28 -0.52 -6.29
N THR A 64 -12.08 0.36 -5.68
CA THR A 64 -11.91 1.82 -5.79
C THR A 64 -11.09 2.39 -4.64
N ARG A 65 -10.69 3.67 -4.75
CA ARG A 65 -9.84 4.37 -3.75
C ARG A 65 -8.51 3.65 -3.46
N VAL A 66 -7.95 3.00 -4.49
CA VAL A 66 -6.60 2.43 -4.49
C VAL A 66 -5.84 2.88 -5.74
N ALA A 67 -4.52 2.77 -5.73
CA ALA A 67 -3.70 3.06 -6.90
C ALA A 67 -3.58 1.82 -7.80
N GLY A 68 -3.89 1.99 -9.09
CA GLY A 68 -3.81 0.91 -10.08
C GLY A 68 -5.11 0.12 -10.24
N ALA A 69 -4.99 -1.10 -10.77
CA ALA A 69 -6.13 -1.95 -11.09
C ALA A 69 -6.09 -3.21 -10.22
N LEU A 70 -7.06 -3.32 -9.32
CA LEU A 70 -7.18 -4.38 -8.32
C LEU A 70 -8.60 -4.91 -8.32
N ALA A 71 -8.74 -6.23 -8.29
CA ALA A 71 -10.00 -6.93 -8.10
C ALA A 71 -9.91 -7.88 -6.90
N PHE A 72 -11.00 -7.99 -6.15
CA PHE A 72 -11.19 -9.01 -5.12
C PHE A 72 -12.38 -9.89 -5.46
N HIS A 73 -12.17 -11.20 -5.51
CA HIS A 73 -13.21 -12.22 -5.59
C HIS A 73 -13.27 -12.97 -4.27
N ALA A 74 -14.42 -12.99 -3.60
CA ALA A 74 -14.58 -13.62 -2.31
C ALA A 74 -15.87 -14.44 -2.21
N VAL A 75 -15.77 -15.60 -1.55
CA VAL A 75 -16.94 -16.40 -1.18
C VAL A 75 -17.13 -16.29 0.32
N ALA A 76 -18.29 -15.82 0.76
CA ALA A 76 -18.59 -15.60 2.17
C ALA A 76 -19.78 -16.45 2.63
N ASP A 77 -19.67 -17.04 3.82
CA ASP A 77 -20.79 -17.61 4.56
C ASP A 77 -21.35 -16.52 5.49
N LEU A 78 -22.51 -15.97 5.13
CA LEU A 78 -23.16 -14.92 5.90
C LEU A 78 -23.79 -15.42 7.21
N LYS A 79 -24.09 -16.71 7.29
CA LYS A 79 -24.66 -17.31 8.52
C LYS A 79 -23.57 -17.48 9.57
N GLU A 80 -22.42 -18.03 9.17
CA GLU A 80 -21.26 -18.22 10.05
C GLU A 80 -20.39 -16.95 10.18
N ARG A 81 -20.72 -15.90 9.40
CA ARG A 81 -19.99 -14.62 9.33
C ARG A 81 -18.51 -14.83 9.00
N LYS A 82 -18.22 -15.68 8.02
CA LYS A 82 -16.85 -16.07 7.63
C LYS A 82 -16.63 -15.92 6.13
N VAL A 83 -15.49 -15.34 5.77
CA VAL A 83 -14.97 -15.43 4.40
C VAL A 83 -14.35 -16.81 4.24
N LEU A 84 -14.86 -17.59 3.29
CA LEU A 84 -14.41 -18.94 2.99
C LEU A 84 -13.21 -18.93 2.04
N THR A 85 -13.23 -18.04 1.05
CA THR A 85 -12.13 -17.79 0.12
C THR A 85 -12.04 -16.31 -0.21
N GLY A 86 -10.82 -15.83 -0.45
CA GLY A 86 -10.56 -14.48 -0.95
C GLY A 86 -9.39 -14.54 -1.92
N ASN A 87 -9.62 -14.07 -3.15
CA ASN A 87 -8.64 -14.01 -4.22
C ASN A 87 -8.36 -12.55 -4.55
N SER A 88 -7.08 -12.19 -4.60
CA SER A 88 -6.60 -10.87 -5.00
C SER A 88 -6.03 -10.95 -6.41
N MET A 89 -6.51 -10.12 -7.31
CA MET A 89 -6.05 -10.08 -8.69
C MET A 89 -5.61 -8.67 -9.08
N ALA A 90 -4.35 -8.53 -9.50
CA ALA A 90 -3.91 -7.35 -10.21
C ALA A 90 -4.33 -7.49 -11.68
N THR A 91 -5.15 -6.57 -12.17
CA THR A 91 -5.74 -6.64 -13.52
C THR A 91 -4.95 -5.85 -14.56
N LEU A 92 -3.77 -5.33 -14.19
CA LEU A 92 -2.89 -4.53 -15.05
C LEU A 92 -1.46 -5.07 -15.07
N PHE A 93 -0.86 -5.14 -16.26
CA PHE A 93 0.56 -5.43 -16.46
C PHE A 93 1.18 -4.43 -17.45
N ARG A 94 2.40 -3.95 -17.15
CA ARG A 94 3.18 -3.04 -18.03
C ARG A 94 4.57 -3.56 -18.40
N GLY A 95 5.14 -4.51 -17.65
CA GLY A 95 6.41 -5.14 -18.00
C GLY A 95 7.66 -4.25 -17.92
N TYR A 96 7.80 -3.42 -16.88
CA TYR A 96 8.97 -2.55 -16.72
C TYR A 96 10.31 -3.30 -16.75
N GLU A 97 10.37 -4.50 -16.17
CA GLU A 97 11.57 -5.36 -16.18
C GLU A 97 12.02 -5.70 -17.60
N VAL A 98 11.07 -5.93 -18.51
CA VAL A 98 11.34 -6.20 -19.92
C VAL A 98 11.74 -4.91 -20.65
N ILE A 99 11.03 -3.80 -20.39
CA ILE A 99 11.32 -2.48 -20.99
C ILE A 99 12.76 -2.01 -20.69
N MET A 100 13.27 -2.40 -19.52
CA MET A 100 14.60 -2.05 -19.04
C MET A 100 15.74 -2.80 -19.73
N LEU A 101 15.47 -3.94 -20.39
CA LEU A 101 16.50 -4.72 -21.06
C LEU A 101 17.14 -3.91 -22.20
N GLY A 102 18.48 -3.87 -22.22
CA GLY A 102 19.25 -3.15 -23.22
C GLY A 102 19.20 -1.63 -23.13
N ARG A 103 18.55 -1.06 -22.10
CA ARG A 103 18.57 0.39 -21.83
C ARG A 103 19.90 0.80 -21.23
N ASP A 104 20.26 2.06 -21.45
CA ASP A 104 21.36 2.66 -20.72
C ASP A 104 21.01 2.68 -19.22
N PRO A 105 21.88 2.18 -18.33
CA PRO A 105 21.59 2.17 -16.90
C PRO A 105 21.25 3.55 -16.33
N ARG A 106 21.79 4.64 -16.91
CA ARG A 106 21.53 6.01 -16.46
C ARG A 106 20.08 6.44 -16.69
N ASP A 107 19.39 5.84 -17.66
CA ASP A 107 17.98 6.11 -17.94
C ASP A 107 17.04 5.40 -16.95
N ALA A 108 17.54 4.42 -16.20
CA ALA A 108 16.73 3.60 -15.30
C ALA A 108 15.96 4.42 -14.27
N ILE A 109 16.57 5.49 -13.74
CA ILE A 109 15.95 6.38 -12.74
C ILE A 109 14.67 7.00 -13.32
N PHE A 110 14.76 7.53 -14.54
CA PHE A 110 13.61 8.15 -15.21
C PHE A 110 12.57 7.12 -15.61
N ILE A 111 12.96 5.97 -16.16
CA ILE A 111 12.02 4.94 -16.61
C ILE A 111 11.27 4.35 -15.41
N THR A 112 11.98 3.88 -14.39
CA THR A 112 11.39 3.18 -13.24
C THR A 112 10.49 4.07 -12.39
N SER A 113 10.75 5.39 -12.33
CA SER A 113 9.86 6.34 -11.65
C SER A 113 8.43 6.35 -12.19
N ARG A 114 8.21 5.94 -13.45
CA ARG A 114 6.87 5.85 -14.05
C ARG A 114 6.15 4.55 -13.68
N ALA A 115 6.80 3.65 -12.94
CA ALA A 115 6.17 2.44 -12.43
C ALA A 115 5.02 2.76 -11.45
N CYS A 116 5.03 3.90 -10.77
CA CYS A 116 3.89 4.33 -9.97
C CYS A 116 3.74 5.85 -10.01
N GLY A 117 2.52 6.36 -10.23
CA GLY A 117 2.24 7.80 -10.18
C GLY A 117 2.14 8.36 -8.75
N VAL A 118 1.92 7.49 -7.76
CA VAL A 118 1.82 7.89 -6.35
C VAL A 118 3.19 7.87 -5.68
N CYS A 119 3.93 6.77 -5.80
CA CYS A 119 5.25 6.55 -5.16
C CYS A 119 6.43 6.52 -6.17
N GLY A 120 6.32 7.23 -7.29
CA GLY A 120 7.33 7.24 -8.35
C GLY A 120 8.70 7.76 -7.90
N GLY A 121 8.71 8.66 -6.91
CA GLY A 121 9.92 9.16 -6.27
C GLY A 121 10.74 8.04 -5.62
N VAL A 122 10.05 7.11 -4.95
CA VAL A 122 10.68 5.96 -4.28
C VAL A 122 11.36 5.04 -5.30
N HIS A 123 10.72 4.79 -6.44
CA HIS A 123 11.32 4.02 -7.53
C HIS A 123 12.58 4.71 -8.10
N SER A 124 12.54 6.03 -8.28
CA SER A 124 13.70 6.82 -8.72
C SER A 124 14.89 6.63 -7.77
N VAL A 125 14.66 6.77 -6.46
CA VAL A 125 15.72 6.65 -5.45
C VAL A 125 16.23 5.21 -5.36
N ALA A 126 15.35 4.22 -5.42
CA ALA A 126 15.75 2.81 -5.44
C ALA A 126 16.65 2.49 -6.65
N SER A 127 16.28 2.99 -7.85
CA SER A 127 17.11 2.85 -9.05
C SER A 127 18.45 3.54 -8.90
N CYS A 128 18.48 4.76 -8.36
CA CYS A 128 19.71 5.50 -8.10
C CYS A 128 20.65 4.75 -7.15
N LEU A 129 20.13 4.22 -6.03
CA LEU A 129 20.91 3.43 -5.08
C LEU A 129 21.48 2.14 -5.71
N ALA A 130 20.70 1.48 -6.58
CA ALA A 130 21.16 0.30 -7.29
C ALA A 130 22.30 0.61 -8.27
N LEU A 131 22.22 1.73 -9.00
CA LEU A 131 23.28 2.18 -9.91
C LEU A 131 24.54 2.61 -9.16
N GLU A 132 24.39 3.37 -8.06
CA GLU A 132 25.50 3.77 -7.20
C GLU A 132 26.26 2.55 -6.70
N MET A 133 25.54 1.52 -6.26
CA MET A 133 26.11 0.25 -5.84
C MET A 133 26.83 -0.47 -6.99
N ALA A 134 26.18 -0.63 -8.14
CA ALA A 134 26.73 -1.37 -9.28
C ALA A 134 27.98 -0.71 -9.88
N MET A 135 28.08 0.62 -9.80
CA MET A 135 29.18 1.41 -10.36
C MET A 135 30.24 1.81 -9.33
N GLY A 136 30.05 1.45 -8.05
CA GLY A 136 30.96 1.85 -6.97
C GLY A 136 31.00 3.36 -6.72
N LEU A 137 29.90 4.06 -6.98
CA LEU A 137 29.82 5.51 -6.84
C LEU A 137 29.46 5.91 -5.42
N VAL A 138 30.12 6.96 -4.92
CA VAL A 138 29.82 7.57 -3.63
C VAL A 138 29.27 8.98 -3.88
N PRO A 139 27.97 9.22 -3.63
CA PRO A 139 27.38 10.55 -3.77
C PRO A 139 27.96 11.51 -2.73
N PRO A 140 28.03 12.82 -3.02
CA PRO A 140 28.42 13.81 -2.02
C PRO A 140 27.41 13.83 -0.86
N PRO A 141 27.83 14.13 0.38
CA PRO A 141 26.94 14.12 1.54
C PRO A 141 25.66 14.96 1.36
N LEU A 142 25.76 16.12 0.72
CA LEU A 142 24.60 16.97 0.42
C LEU A 142 23.58 16.27 -0.49
N GLY A 143 24.03 15.46 -1.46
CA GLY A 143 23.14 14.70 -2.34
C GLY A 143 22.41 13.56 -1.63
N VAL A 144 22.99 13.01 -0.55
CA VAL A 144 22.30 12.05 0.33
C VAL A 144 21.26 12.76 1.18
N ILE A 145 21.61 13.92 1.77
CA ILE A 145 20.69 14.73 2.57
C ILE A 145 19.49 15.18 1.74
N ALA A 146 19.72 15.71 0.54
CA ALA A 146 18.66 16.14 -0.36
C ALA A 146 17.69 14.99 -0.70
N ARG A 147 18.21 13.80 -1.03
CA ARG A 147 17.36 12.61 -1.28
C ARG A 147 16.54 12.20 -0.07
N ASN A 148 17.13 12.24 1.13
CA ASN A 148 16.41 11.91 2.36
C ASN A 148 15.27 12.91 2.61
N MET A 149 15.53 14.22 2.43
CA MET A 149 14.51 15.25 2.56
C MET A 149 13.36 15.05 1.56
N LEU A 150 13.68 14.76 0.30
CA LEU A 150 12.67 14.47 -0.72
C LEU A 150 11.85 13.22 -0.37
N LEU A 151 12.48 12.14 0.07
CA LEU A 151 11.74 10.94 0.52
C LEU A 151 10.87 11.23 1.76
N SER A 152 11.31 12.08 2.68
CA SER A 152 10.47 12.54 3.79
C SER A 152 9.24 13.29 3.28
N MET A 153 9.40 14.19 2.31
CA MET A 153 8.25 14.90 1.71
C MET A 153 7.30 13.95 0.96
N GLU A 154 7.81 12.87 0.36
CA GLU A 154 6.96 11.83 -0.25
C GLU A 154 6.09 11.14 0.81
N PHE A 155 6.60 10.89 2.02
CA PHE A 155 5.77 10.37 3.12
C PHE A 155 4.70 11.35 3.59
N GLU A 156 5.05 12.64 3.69
CA GLU A 156 4.10 13.70 4.05
C GLU A 156 3.01 13.92 2.99
N TYR A 157 3.27 13.53 1.73
CA TYR A 157 2.26 13.46 0.68
C TYR A 157 1.42 12.17 0.77
N ASP A 158 2.07 11.00 0.79
CA ASP A 158 1.41 9.71 0.59
C ASP A 158 0.57 9.31 1.82
N HIS A 159 1.07 9.56 3.03
CA HIS A 159 0.35 9.15 4.24
C HIS A 159 -0.98 9.90 4.45
N PRO A 160 -1.06 11.24 4.34
CA PRO A 160 -2.33 11.94 4.44
C PRO A 160 -3.27 11.61 3.27
N LEU A 161 -2.73 11.44 2.05
CA LEU A 161 -3.50 10.96 0.89
C LEU A 161 -4.18 9.63 1.21
N HIS A 162 -3.39 8.63 1.64
CA HIS A 162 -3.93 7.32 1.96
C HIS A 162 -4.90 7.38 3.14
N LEU A 163 -4.49 7.99 4.26
CA LEU A 163 -5.26 7.98 5.50
C LEU A 163 -6.61 8.69 5.36
N PHE A 164 -6.65 9.87 4.73
CA PHE A 164 -7.85 10.70 4.74
C PHE A 164 -8.62 10.69 3.43
N LEU A 165 -7.95 10.52 2.29
CA LEU A 165 -8.61 10.59 0.98
C LEU A 165 -8.98 9.20 0.43
N LEU A 166 -8.20 8.18 0.78
CA LEU A 166 -8.41 6.82 0.31
C LEU A 166 -9.12 5.94 1.34
N ALA A 167 -8.47 5.60 2.45
CA ALA A 167 -9.00 4.69 3.48
C ALA A 167 -9.96 5.37 4.46
N GLY A 168 -9.73 6.63 4.79
CA GLY A 168 -10.53 7.40 5.75
C GLY A 168 -12.04 7.36 5.50
N PRO A 169 -12.51 7.51 4.24
CA PRO A 169 -13.94 7.41 3.91
C PRO A 169 -14.62 6.10 4.33
N ASP A 170 -13.89 4.99 4.47
CA ASP A 170 -14.47 3.72 4.98
C ASP A 170 -14.94 3.84 6.44
N TYR A 171 -14.36 4.78 7.19
CA TYR A 171 -14.70 5.08 8.58
C TYR A 171 -15.54 6.35 8.71
N SER A 172 -15.95 6.95 7.59
CA SER A 172 -16.77 8.15 7.59
C SER A 172 -18.18 7.86 8.09
N ARG A 173 -18.84 8.89 8.62
CA ARG A 173 -20.25 8.80 9.02
C ARG A 173 -21.09 8.26 7.86
N MET A 174 -20.89 8.76 6.64
CA MET A 174 -21.68 8.37 5.46
C MET A 174 -21.68 6.85 5.22
N ILE A 175 -20.56 6.17 5.46
CA ILE A 175 -20.44 4.72 5.25
C ILE A 175 -20.88 3.95 6.50
N VAL A 176 -20.43 4.37 7.69
CA VAL A 176 -20.72 3.67 8.94
C VAL A 176 -22.21 3.72 9.28
N GLU A 177 -22.89 4.85 9.06
CA GLU A 177 -24.34 4.99 9.31
C GLU A 177 -25.17 4.04 8.42
N GLN A 178 -24.69 3.72 7.22
CA GLN A 178 -25.37 2.82 6.29
C GLN A 178 -25.09 1.33 6.57
N THR A 179 -23.88 1.01 7.01
CA THR A 179 -23.42 -0.38 7.17
C THR A 179 -23.54 -0.91 8.60
N ASN A 180 -23.37 -0.03 9.59
CA ASN A 180 -23.37 -0.32 11.02
C ASN A 180 -24.01 0.85 11.81
N PRO A 181 -25.31 1.11 11.65
CA PRO A 181 -25.99 2.23 12.31
C PRO A 181 -25.86 2.19 13.85
N GLU A 182 -25.74 0.99 14.43
CA GLU A 182 -25.51 0.81 15.87
C GLU A 182 -24.16 1.38 16.33
N ILE A 183 -23.12 1.33 15.49
CA ILE A 183 -21.81 1.92 15.78
C ILE A 183 -21.91 3.44 15.71
N TRP A 184 -22.62 3.97 14.72
CA TRP A 184 -22.87 5.41 14.60
C TRP A 184 -23.64 5.97 15.80
N ASP A 185 -24.66 5.26 16.28
CA ASP A 185 -25.43 5.64 17.46
C ASP A 185 -24.56 5.79 18.72
N GLN A 186 -23.61 4.88 18.91
CA GLN A 186 -22.64 4.95 20.00
C GLN A 186 -21.62 6.08 19.77
N ALA A 187 -21.11 6.23 18.55
CA ALA A 187 -20.06 7.21 18.21
C ALA A 187 -20.48 8.65 18.51
N LYS A 188 -21.77 8.99 18.37
CA LYS A 188 -22.32 10.31 18.70
C LYS A 188 -22.07 10.75 20.15
N THR A 189 -22.00 9.80 21.08
CA THR A 189 -21.84 10.08 22.52
C THR A 189 -20.52 9.61 23.09
N TYR A 190 -19.80 8.73 22.38
CA TYR A 190 -18.52 8.22 22.83
C TYR A 190 -17.44 9.30 22.77
N ARG A 191 -16.89 9.67 23.92
CA ARG A 191 -15.85 10.70 24.06
C ARG A 191 -14.57 10.26 23.35
N ALA A 192 -14.04 11.10 22.46
CA ALA A 192 -12.81 10.80 21.73
C ALA A 192 -11.59 10.81 22.68
N PRO A 193 -10.82 9.71 22.77
CA PRO A 193 -9.54 9.70 23.48
C PRO A 193 -8.56 10.66 22.79
N GLY A 194 -7.83 11.48 23.55
CA GLY A 194 -6.88 12.44 22.98
C GLY A 194 -7.48 13.77 22.52
N ARG A 195 -8.72 14.10 22.95
CA ARG A 195 -9.41 15.37 22.62
C ARG A 195 -8.57 16.63 22.80
N ASP A 196 -7.68 16.64 23.79
CA ASP A 196 -6.83 17.80 24.08
C ASP A 196 -5.75 18.01 23.01
N TRP A 197 -5.48 17.00 22.17
CA TRP A 197 -4.52 17.06 21.07
C TRP A 197 -5.18 17.42 19.74
N HIS A 198 -6.34 16.82 19.44
CA HIS A 198 -6.99 16.93 18.13
C HIS A 198 -8.29 17.75 18.12
N GLY A 199 -8.83 18.15 19.28
CA GLY A 199 -9.98 19.04 19.40
C GLY A 199 -11.36 18.39 19.23
N TYR A 200 -11.45 17.16 18.70
CA TYR A 200 -12.71 16.41 18.63
C TYR A 200 -13.23 15.95 20.00
N ASP A 201 -14.49 16.26 20.30
CA ASP A 201 -15.14 15.85 21.55
C ASP A 201 -15.62 14.39 21.53
N THR A 202 -16.10 13.93 20.37
CA THR A 202 -16.66 12.58 20.20
C THR A 202 -16.06 11.88 18.98
N ILE A 203 -16.12 10.55 18.97
CA ILE A 203 -15.72 9.75 17.80
C ILE A 203 -16.62 10.06 16.61
N GLY A 204 -17.91 10.34 16.85
CA GLY A 204 -18.84 10.74 15.82
C GLY A 204 -18.40 12.00 15.06
N ALA A 205 -17.84 12.99 15.77
CA ALA A 205 -17.29 14.19 15.14
C ALA A 205 -16.09 13.89 14.22
N ILE A 206 -15.24 12.93 14.61
CA ILE A 206 -14.13 12.46 13.75
C ILE A 206 -14.69 11.77 12.49
N MET A 207 -15.69 10.89 12.66
CA MET A 207 -16.33 10.18 11.55
C MET A 207 -17.00 11.15 10.56
N GLU A 208 -17.63 12.22 11.05
CA GLU A 208 -18.21 13.27 10.21
C GLU A 208 -17.13 14.02 9.41
N ASP A 209 -15.98 14.29 10.03
CA ASP A 209 -14.89 14.98 9.35
C ASP A 209 -14.10 14.12 8.37
N LEU A 210 -14.31 12.81 8.37
CA LEU A 210 -13.83 11.87 7.35
C LEU A 210 -14.77 11.78 6.13
N ASN A 211 -15.94 12.44 6.15
CA ASN A 211 -16.85 12.44 5.01
C ASN A 211 -16.17 13.04 3.76
N PRO A 212 -16.25 12.36 2.60
CA PRO A 212 -15.67 12.87 1.36
C PRO A 212 -16.16 14.28 1.02
N LEU A 213 -15.23 15.13 0.60
CA LEU A 213 -15.44 16.50 0.09
C LEU A 213 -16.06 17.52 1.07
N THR A 214 -16.56 17.07 2.22
CA THR A 214 -17.35 17.88 3.15
C THR A 214 -16.78 17.89 4.57
N GLY A 215 -16.17 16.78 4.99
CA GLY A 215 -15.52 16.67 6.28
C GLY A 215 -14.21 17.45 6.32
N LYS A 216 -13.92 18.10 7.46
CA LYS A 216 -12.73 18.96 7.58
C LYS A 216 -11.43 18.17 7.38
N LEU A 217 -11.28 16.99 7.99
CA LEU A 217 -10.06 16.18 7.86
C LEU A 217 -9.82 15.76 6.40
N TYR A 218 -10.89 15.44 5.67
CA TYR A 218 -10.81 15.14 4.25
C TYR A 218 -10.32 16.35 3.43
N VAL A 219 -10.94 17.52 3.63
CA VAL A 219 -10.60 18.74 2.88
C VAL A 219 -9.20 19.25 3.25
N GLU A 220 -8.82 19.16 4.52
CA GLU A 220 -7.49 19.53 4.99
C GLU A 220 -6.41 18.63 4.36
N ALA A 221 -6.65 17.33 4.25
CA ALA A 221 -5.74 16.41 3.57
C ALA A 221 -5.56 16.73 2.08
N LEU A 222 -6.61 17.20 1.37
CA LEU A 222 -6.45 17.70 0.00
C LEU A 222 -5.46 18.87 -0.07
N ASN A 223 -5.49 19.77 0.91
CA ASN A 223 -4.54 20.86 0.97
C ASN A 223 -3.13 20.39 1.38
N MET A 224 -3.02 19.50 2.37
CA MET A 224 -1.73 18.95 2.82
C MET A 224 -0.99 18.24 1.70
N THR A 225 -1.69 17.41 0.93
CA THR A 225 -1.12 16.69 -0.21
C THR A 225 -0.59 17.63 -1.29
N ARG A 226 -1.28 18.75 -1.54
CA ARG A 226 -0.77 19.82 -2.44
C ARG A 226 0.52 20.45 -1.90
N VAL A 227 0.53 20.88 -0.63
CA VAL A 227 1.70 21.54 -0.02
C VAL A 227 2.92 20.60 0.01
N ALA A 228 2.72 19.33 0.38
CA ALA A 228 3.79 18.34 0.36
C ALA A 228 4.35 18.13 -1.05
N ARG A 229 3.50 18.18 -2.09
CA ARG A 229 3.94 18.09 -3.48
C ARG A 229 4.69 19.34 -3.96
N GLU A 230 4.28 20.53 -3.57
CA GLU A 230 5.00 21.78 -3.86
C GLU A 230 6.40 21.80 -3.23
N ALA A 231 6.59 21.13 -2.09
CA ALA A 231 7.91 20.96 -1.48
C ALA A 231 8.78 19.90 -2.16
N TYR A 232 8.15 18.96 -2.89
CA TYR A 232 8.82 17.83 -3.53
C TYR A 232 9.21 18.09 -5.00
N VAL A 233 8.39 18.85 -5.73
CA VAL A 233 8.50 19.13 -7.18
C VAL A 233 9.03 20.53 -7.41
#